data_AF-A0A7W9EKR7-F1
#
_entry.id   AF-A0A7W9EKR7-F1
#
_cell.length_a   1.000
_cell.length_b   1.000
_cell.length_c   1.000
_cell.angle_alpha   90.00
_cell.angle_beta   90.00
_cell.angle_gamma   90.00
#
_symmetry.space_group_name_H-M   'P 1'
#
loop_
_entity.id
_entity.type
_entity.pdbx_description
1 polymer ?
#
loop_
_entity_poly.entity_id
_entity_poly.type
_entity_poly.pdbx_seq_one_letter_code
_entity_poly.pdbx_strand_id
1 'polypeptide(L)' 'MGFMPVSITLTIKKTRTGWQCYVRVTFFT' A
#
# COMPACT_ATOMS: atom_id res chain seq x y z
N MET A 1 -6.03 9.21 -23.47
CA MET A 1 -6.06 8.45 -22.21
C MET A 1 -5.03 9.09 -21.28
N GLY A 2 -5.44 9.74 -20.20
CA GLY A 2 -4.53 10.42 -19.26
C GLY A 2 -4.05 9.47 -18.15
N PHE A 3 -2.88 9.74 -17.59
CA PHE A 3 -2.36 9.02 -16.43
C PHE A 3 -2.65 9.81 -15.15
N MET A 4 -3.16 9.14 -14.13
CA MET A 4 -3.34 9.73 -12.81
C MET A 4 -2.19 9.33 -11.90
N PRO A 5 -1.51 10.28 -11.25
CA PRO A 5 -0.46 9.94 -10.29
C PRO A 5 -1.06 9.23 -9.07
N VAL A 6 -0.42 8.13 -8.68
CA VAL A 6 -0.83 7.31 -7.54
C VAL A 6 0.40 6.97 -6.70
N SER A 7 0.24 7.00 -5.37
CA SER A 7 1.23 6.44 -4.45
C SER A 7 0.72 5.10 -3.92
N ILE A 8 1.57 4.09 -3.97
CA ILE A 8 1.31 2.76 -3.40
C ILE A 8 2.31 2.53 -2.28
N THR A 9 1.80 2.25 -1.08
CA THR A 9 2.62 1.91 0.08
C THR A 9 2.31 0.50 0.53
N LEU A 10 3.33 -0.34 0.59
CA LEU A 10 3.27 -1.67 1.20
C LEU A 10 3.89 -1.62 2.58
N THR A 11 3.16 -2.08 3.59
CA THR A 11 3.67 -2.24 4.95
C THR A 11 3.61 -3.70 5.34
N ILE A 12 4.76 -4.28 5.64
CA ILE A 12 4.88 -5.66 6.12
C ILE A 12 5.23 -5.61 7.59
N LYS A 13 4.41 -6.26 8.42
CA LYS A 13 4.57 -6.31 9.88
C LYS A 13 4.67 -7.76 10.33
N LYS A 14 5.77 -8.10 11.01
CA LYS A 14 5.88 -9.37 11.72
C LYS A 14 4.95 -9.36 12.94
N THR A 15 4.13 -10.39 13.11
CA THR A 15 3.34 -10.63 14.32
C THR A 15 3.88 -11.87 15.05
N ARG A 16 3.39 -12.10 16.28
CA ARG A 16 3.80 -13.26 17.09
C ARG A 16 3.58 -14.60 16.37
N THR A 17 2.56 -14.69 15.51
CA THR A 17 2.15 -15.93 14.83
C THR A 17 2.33 -15.90 13.32
N GLY A 18 2.80 -14.79 12.73
CA GLY A 18 2.86 -14.68 11.28
C GLY A 18 3.36 -13.35 10.76
N TRP A 19 2.87 -12.98 9.58
CA TRP A 19 3.15 -11.72 8.90
C TRP A 19 1.83 -11.10 8.49
N GLN A 20 1.70 -9.79 8.67
CA GLN A 20 0.60 -8.99 8.16
C GLN A 20 1.13 -8.06 7.07
N CYS A 21 0.43 -8.03 5.94
CA CYS A 21 0.75 -7.16 4.83
C CYS A 21 -0.42 -6.20 4.63
N TYR A 22 -0.13 -4.90 4.64
CA TYR A 22 -1.08 -3.83 4.39
C TYR A 22 -0.68 -3.10 3.12
N VAL A 23 -1.59 -3.03 2.17
CA VAL A 23 -1.42 -2.23 0.96
C VAL A 23 -2.34 -1.03 1.06
N ARG A 24 -1.76 0.16 0.93
CA ARG A 24 -2.50 1.41 0.82
C ARG A 24 -2.22 2.04 -0.54
N VAL A 25 -3.29 2.43 -1.22
CA VAL A 25 -3.24 3.18 -2.47
C VAL A 25 -3.80 4.56 -2.20
N THR A 26 -3.02 5.59 -2.52
CA THR A 26 -3.40 7.00 -2.38
C THR A 26 -3.44 7.65 -3.75
N PHE A 27 -4.61 8.18 -4.09
CA PHE A 27 -4.84 8.94 -5.31
C PHE A 27 -4.55 10.42 -5.05
N PHE A 28 -3.78 11.07 -5.92
CA PHE A 28 -3.56 12.51 -5.86
C PHE A 28 -4.49 13.18 -6.87
N THR A 29 -5.51 13.86 -6.35
CA THR A 29 -6.44 14.69 -7.13
C THR A 29 -5.91 16.10 -7.27
#